data_AF-A0A8S2VIU8-F1
#
_entry.id   AF-A0A8S2VIU8-F1
#
_cell.length_a   1.000
_cell.length_b   1.000
_cell.length_c   1.000
_cell.angle_alpha   90.00
_cell.angle_beta   90.00
_cell.angle_gamma   90.00
#
_symmetry.space_group_name_H-M   'P 1'
#
loop_
_entity.id
_entity.type
_entity.pdbx_description
1 polymer ?
#
loop_
_entity_poly.entity_id
_entity_poly.type
_entity_poly.pdbx_seq_one_letter_code
_entity_poly.pdbx_strand_id
1 'polypeptide(L)'
;LSYSDSTGWQRNTFTQLIWPGNTLAPPTSGAKLEGVKLIFGLIQSTQYTNIINVTDALGNTTFQLVGYVPDLINLLQTKLGFIPDIRLAP
;
A
#
# COMPACT_ATOMS: atom_id res chain seq x y z
N LEU A 1 -6.35 -31.03 18.01
CA LEU A 1 -7.32 -30.22 17.24
C LEU A 1 -8.45 -31.13 16.81
N SER A 2 -9.69 -30.65 16.73
CA SER A 2 -10.84 -31.43 16.24
C SER A 2 -11.58 -30.54 15.24
N TYR A 3 -12.14 -31.12 14.19
CA TYR A 3 -12.94 -30.41 13.18
C TYR A 3 -14.31 -31.07 13.07
N SER A 4 -15.35 -30.32 12.68
CA SER A 4 -16.70 -30.84 12.51
C SER A 4 -17.03 -31.02 11.03
N ASP A 5 -17.58 -32.18 10.67
CA ASP A 5 -18.19 -32.42 9.37
C ASP A 5 -19.66 -32.90 9.52
N SER A 6 -20.29 -33.33 8.42
CA SER A 6 -21.68 -33.81 8.41
C SER A 6 -21.94 -35.06 9.25
N THR A 7 -20.89 -35.72 9.74
CA THR A 7 -20.96 -36.91 10.59
C THR A 7 -20.61 -36.63 12.05
N GLY A 8 -20.28 -35.39 12.40
CA GLY A 8 -20.01 -34.93 13.77
C GLY A 8 -18.59 -34.43 13.98
N TRP A 9 -18.16 -34.41 15.25
CA TRP A 9 -16.83 -33.95 15.64
C TRP A 9 -15.78 -35.03 15.38
N GLN A 10 -14.92 -34.80 14.41
CA GLN A 10 -13.81 -35.67 14.06
C GLN A 10 -12.53 -35.20 14.76
N ARG A 11 -11.77 -36.16 15.31
CA ARG A 11 -10.45 -35.89 15.92
C ARG A 11 -9.43 -35.72 14.79
N ASN A 12 -8.76 -34.57 14.76
CA ASN A 12 -7.77 -34.28 13.74
C ASN A 12 -6.50 -35.11 14.01
N THR A 13 -6.14 -36.00 13.07
CA THR A 13 -4.92 -36.84 13.09
C THR A 13 -3.79 -36.26 12.24
N PHE A 14 -3.99 -35.10 11.62
CA PHE A 14 -2.96 -34.45 10.80
C PHE A 14 -1.80 -33.96 11.70
N THR A 15 -0.58 -34.36 11.35
CA THR A 15 0.66 -33.87 11.97
C THR A 15 1.18 -32.59 11.33
N GLN A 16 0.58 -32.18 10.21
CA GLN A 16 0.98 -31.01 9.43
C GLN A 16 -0.08 -29.91 9.54
N LEU A 17 0.38 -28.68 9.81
CA LEU A 17 -0.47 -27.50 9.85
C LEU A 17 -0.78 -27.05 8.41
N ILE A 18 -2.06 -26.98 8.07
CA ILE A 18 -2.53 -26.46 6.79
C ILE A 18 -2.84 -24.97 6.97
N TRP A 19 -2.17 -24.12 6.19
CA TRP A 19 -2.37 -22.67 6.19
C TRP A 19 -3.53 -22.27 5.27
N PRO A 20 -4.13 -21.08 5.46
CA PRO A 20 -5.16 -20.55 4.56
C PRO A 20 -4.74 -20.63 3.09
N GLY A 21 -5.64 -21.08 2.22
CA GLY A 21 -5.34 -21.36 0.81
C GLY A 21 -4.88 -22.79 0.52
N ASN A 22 -5.08 -23.74 1.45
CA ASN A 22 -4.75 -25.16 1.31
C ASN A 22 -3.25 -25.41 1.04
N THR A 23 -2.39 -24.69 1.76
CA THR A 23 -0.92 -24.80 1.61
C THR A 23 -0.27 -25.37 2.87
N LEU A 24 0.78 -26.16 2.67
CA LEU A 24 1.64 -26.71 3.74
C LEU A 24 2.83 -25.80 4.04
N ALA A 25 3.11 -24.83 3.16
CA ALA A 25 4.17 -23.85 3.38
C ALA A 25 3.65 -22.77 4.36
N PRO A 26 4.37 -22.50 5.47
CA PRO A 26 4.03 -21.39 6.33
C PRO A 26 4.09 -20.09 5.55
N PRO A 27 3.16 -19.15 5.82
CA PRO A 27 3.23 -17.83 5.23
C PRO A 27 4.54 -17.20 5.66
N THR A 28 5.41 -16.95 4.69
CA THR A 28 6.73 -16.34 4.89
C THR A 28 6.66 -14.82 5.00
N SER A 29 5.47 -14.23 4.93
CA SER A 29 5.29 -12.78 4.78
C SER A 29 4.89 -12.11 6.09
N GLY A 30 5.71 -11.17 6.54
CA GLY A 30 5.24 -10.04 7.35
C GLY A 30 4.41 -9.08 6.50
N ALA A 31 3.70 -8.15 7.15
CA ALA A 31 3.05 -7.06 6.41
C ALA A 31 4.09 -6.22 5.68
N LYS A 32 3.90 -6.01 4.37
CA LYS A 32 4.73 -5.14 3.52
C LYS A 32 3.86 -4.03 2.94
N LEU A 33 4.47 -2.89 2.66
CA LEU A 33 3.79 -1.76 2.02
C LEU A 33 3.70 -1.91 0.48
N GLU A 34 4.31 -2.96 -0.06
CA GLU A 34 4.29 -3.27 -1.48
C GLU A 34 2.85 -3.50 -1.98
N GLY A 35 2.43 -2.75 -3.00
CA GLY A 35 1.07 -2.80 -3.55
C GLY A 35 0.00 -2.12 -2.69
N VAL A 36 0.35 -1.54 -1.54
CA VAL A 36 -0.61 -0.83 -0.67
C VAL A 36 -0.81 0.60 -1.18
N LYS A 37 -2.07 1.03 -1.28
CA LYS A 37 -2.41 2.42 -1.59
C LYS A 37 -2.27 3.29 -0.35
N LEU A 38 -1.34 4.24 -0.37
CA LEU A 38 -1.12 5.19 0.72
C LEU A 38 -1.62 6.58 0.34
N ILE A 39 -2.50 7.14 1.18
CA ILE A 39 -3.07 8.47 0.97
C ILE A 39 -2.24 9.49 1.75
N PHE A 40 -1.67 10.47 1.04
CA PHE A 40 -0.88 11.55 1.64
C PHE A 40 -1.65 12.87 1.53
N GLY A 41 -1.96 13.50 2.66
CA GLY A 41 -2.44 14.87 2.71
C GLY A 41 -1.27 15.83 2.83
N LEU A 42 -0.96 16.57 1.76
CA LEU A 42 0.12 17.55 1.76
C LEU A 42 -0.42 18.95 2.02
N ILE A 43 0.27 19.68 2.89
CA ILE A 43 0.07 21.11 3.11
C ILE A 43 1.09 21.91 2.31
N GLN A 44 0.69 23.10 1.86
CA GLN A 44 1.64 24.02 1.26
C GLN A 44 2.54 24.60 2.34
N SER A 45 3.85 24.47 2.14
CA SER A 45 4.84 25.08 3.01
C SER A 45 6.02 25.53 2.16
N THR A 46 6.30 26.83 2.21
CA THR A 46 7.50 27.40 1.62
C THR A 46 8.72 26.60 2.09
N GLN A 47 9.58 26.20 1.14
CA GLN A 47 10.76 25.33 1.31
C GLN A 47 10.53 23.80 1.26
N TYR A 48 9.33 23.29 1.53
CA TYR A 48 9.08 21.83 1.59
C TYR A 48 8.15 21.31 0.51
N THR A 49 7.05 22.03 0.25
CA THR A 49 6.02 21.65 -0.72
C THR A 49 5.47 22.91 -1.37
N ASN A 50 5.75 23.06 -2.67
CA ASN A 50 5.22 24.12 -3.52
C ASN A 50 4.26 23.53 -4.54
N ILE A 51 3.27 24.33 -4.92
CA ILE A 51 2.33 24.00 -5.99
C ILE A 51 2.73 24.84 -7.19
N ILE A 52 3.00 24.18 -8.31
CA ILE A 52 3.22 24.84 -9.60
C ILE A 52 2.09 24.51 -10.55
N ASN A 53 1.66 25.50 -11.32
CA ASN A 53 0.66 25.32 -12.36
C ASN A 53 1.39 24.97 -13.65
N VAL A 54 1.17 23.76 -14.15
CA VAL A 54 1.72 23.28 -15.41
C VAL A 54 0.62 23.32 -16.45
N THR A 55 0.77 24.20 -17.43
CA THR A 55 -0.13 24.25 -18.58
C THR A 55 0.37 23.26 -19.61
N ASP A 56 -0.45 22.24 -19.89
CA ASP A 56 -0.15 21.27 -20.95
C ASP A 56 -0.27 21.95 -22.34
N ALA A 57 0.29 21.32 -23.38
CA ALA A 57 0.25 21.80 -24.76
C ALA A 57 -1.18 21.98 -25.32
N LEU A 58 -2.18 21.36 -24.67
CA LEU A 58 -3.61 21.52 -24.95
C LEU A 58 -4.30 22.65 -24.16
N GLY A 59 -3.55 23.45 -23.39
CA GLY A 59 -4.09 24.57 -22.61
C GLY A 59 -4.73 24.19 -21.28
N ASN A 60 -4.70 22.91 -20.88
CA ASN A 60 -5.20 22.45 -19.59
C ASN A 60 -4.18 22.75 -18.49
N THR A 61 -4.61 23.50 -17.46
CA THR A 61 -3.80 23.75 -16.27
C THR A 61 -3.92 22.58 -15.31
N THR A 62 -2.82 21.85 -15.13
CA THR A 62 -2.69 20.82 -14.09
C THR A 62 -1.83 21.37 -12.96
N PHE A 63 -2.13 20.98 -11.72
CA PHE A 63 -1.31 21.35 -10.57
C PHE A 63 -0.29 20.25 -10.34
N GLN A 64 0.99 20.62 -10.31
CA GLN A 64 2.07 19.70 -9.94
C GLN A 64 2.64 20.13 -8.58
N LEU A 65 2.85 19.15 -7.72
CA LEU A 65 3.49 19.32 -6.42
C LEU A 65 5.00 19.16 -6.60
N VAL A 66 5.75 20.18 -6.23
CA VAL A 66 7.22 20.20 -6.31
C VAL A 66 7.83 20.58 -4.98
N GLY A 67 8.95 19.95 -4.63
CA GLY A 67 9.67 20.21 -3.40
C GLY A 67 10.24 18.94 -2.80
N TYR A 68 10.83 19.08 -1.61
CA TYR A 68 11.48 17.98 -0.91
C TYR A 68 10.51 16.84 -0.56
N VAL A 69 9.28 17.16 -0.14
CA VAL A 69 8.33 16.14 0.33
C VAL A 69 7.81 15.26 -0.82
N PRO A 70 7.35 15.81 -1.96
CA PRO A 70 7.00 14.99 -3.14
C PRO A 70 8.15 14.10 -3.62
N ASP A 71 9.39 14.62 -3.64
CA ASP A 71 10.56 13.87 -4.06
C ASP A 71 10.89 12.70 -3.11
N LEU A 72 10.75 12.94 -1.81
CA LEU A 72 10.90 11.90 -0.80
C LEU A 72 9.84 10.80 -0.96
N ILE A 73 8.58 11.16 -1.22
CA ILE A 73 7.51 10.19 -1.47
C ILE A 73 7.84 9.34 -2.70
N ASN A 74 8.34 9.94 -3.78
CA ASN A 74 8.74 9.22 -4.98
C ASN A 74 9.91 8.25 -4.74
N LEU A 75 10.92 8.69 -3.96
CA LEU A 75 12.02 7.83 -3.54
C LEU A 75 11.52 6.65 -2.69
N LEU A 76 10.62 6.91 -1.75
CA LEU A 76 10.04 5.87 -0.90
C LEU A 76 9.15 4.93 -1.68
N GLN A 77 8.39 5.43 -2.66
CA GLN A 77 7.61 4.59 -3.58
C GLN A 77 8.52 3.60 -4.31
N THR A 78 9.65 4.09 -4.84
CA THR A 78 10.61 3.23 -5.56
C THR A 78 11.24 2.17 -4.65
N LYS A 79 11.47 2.49 -3.37
CA LYS A 79 12.09 1.56 -2.40
C LYS A 79 11.11 0.58 -1.74
N LEU A 80 9.87 0.97 -1.54
CA LEU A 80 8.87 0.23 -0.75
C LEU A 80 7.73 -0.34 -1.59
N GLY A 81 7.57 0.08 -2.85
CA GLY A 81 6.59 -0.47 -3.80
C GLY A 81 5.14 -0.11 -3.49
N PHE A 82 4.86 0.88 -2.64
CA PHE A 82 3.49 1.35 -2.39
C PHE A 82 2.97 2.21 -3.55
N ILE A 83 1.66 2.46 -3.56
CA ILE A 83 0.98 3.29 -4.56
C ILE A 83 0.60 4.62 -3.89
N PRO A 84 1.25 5.75 -4.20
CA PRO A 84 0.89 7.04 -3.61
C PRO A 84 -0.40 7.62 -4.20
N ASP A 85 -1.28 8.11 -3.33
CA ASP A 85 -2.45 8.96 -3.64
C ASP A 85 -2.24 10.28 -2.90
N ILE A 86 -1.66 11.27 -3.60
CA ILE A 86 -1.30 12.55 -3.01
C ILE A 86 -2.47 13.52 -3.20
N ARG A 87 -2.91 14.10 -2.08
CA ARG A 87 -4.01 15.06 -2.03
C ARG A 87 -3.54 16.34 -1.36
N LEU A 88 -4.00 17.47 -1.88
CA LEU A 88 -3.85 18.75 -1.21
C LEU A 88 -4.81 18.79 -0.02
N ALA A 89 -4.25 19.02 1.16
CA ALA A 89 -5.05 19.38 2.32
C ALA A 89 -5.60 20.82 2.14
N PRO A 90 -6.81 21.10 2.65
CA PRO A 90 -7.41 22.43 2.59
C PRO A 90 -6.61 23.48 3.39
#